data_AF-A0A3C0CAW7-F1
#
_entry.id   AF-A0A3C0CAW7-F1
#
_cell.length_a   1.000
_cell.length_b   1.000
_cell.length_c   1.000
_cell.angle_alpha   90.00
_cell.angle_beta   90.00
_cell.angle_gamma   90.00
#
_symmetry.space_group_name_H-M   'P 1'
#
loop_
_entity.id
_entity.type
_entity.pdbx_description
1 polymer ?
#
loop_
_entity_poly.entity_id
_entity_poly.type
_entity_poly.pdbx_seq_one_letter_code
_entity_poly.pdbx_strand_id
1 'polypeptide(L)'
;MAVEKRDYIIPSVHLAEVYFSRYKEPGYLASKVEHIVQDGFYRSIELPPIENKEDRKRIEKAFLVDGCKVGNVIVWSGLYADEHGLDINATDEKVR
;
A
#
# COMPACT_ATOMS: atom_id res chain seq x y z
N MET A 1 -5.73 -34.56 -2.21
CA MET A 1 -4.82 -34.13 -3.30
C MET A 1 -4.06 -32.93 -2.79
N ALA A 2 -2.73 -32.96 -2.79
CA ALA A 2 -1.93 -31.80 -2.41
C ALA A 2 -1.94 -30.82 -3.60
N VAL A 3 -2.40 -29.60 -3.37
CA VAL A 3 -2.36 -28.54 -4.39
C VAL A 3 -0.90 -28.10 -4.52
N GLU A 4 -0.34 -28.20 -5.72
CA GLU A 4 1.01 -27.76 -6.06
C GLU A 4 1.19 -26.27 -5.70
N LYS A 5 2.36 -25.88 -5.15
CA LYS A 5 2.65 -24.50 -4.68
C LYS A 5 2.42 -23.40 -5.72
N ARG A 6 2.34 -23.76 -7.01
CA ARG A 6 2.11 -22.83 -8.12
C ARG A 6 0.66 -22.37 -8.26
N ASP A 7 -0.31 -23.06 -7.65
CA ASP A 7 -1.75 -22.75 -7.81
C ASP A 7 -2.34 -21.97 -6.62
N TYR A 8 -1.50 -21.48 -5.69
CA TYR A 8 -2.00 -20.70 -4.55
C TYR A 8 -2.28 -19.26 -4.97
N ILE A 9 -3.52 -18.81 -4.73
CA ILE A 9 -3.87 -17.39 -4.76
C ILE A 9 -2.99 -16.69 -3.73
N ILE A 10 -2.20 -15.72 -4.17
CA ILE A 10 -1.44 -14.83 -3.30
C ILE A 10 -2.38 -13.70 -2.87
N PRO A 11 -2.84 -13.65 -1.62
CA PRO A 11 -3.78 -12.62 -1.20
C PRO A 11 -3.08 -11.25 -1.18
N SER A 12 -3.60 -10.31 -1.98
CA SER A 12 -3.25 -8.90 -1.93
C SER A 12 -4.41 -8.07 -1.37
N VAL A 13 -4.09 -6.89 -0.87
CA VAL A 13 -5.10 -5.93 -0.39
C VAL A 13 -4.84 -4.54 -0.97
N HIS A 14 -5.88 -3.96 -1.57
CA HIS A 14 -5.84 -2.65 -2.19
C HIS A 14 -6.34 -1.57 -1.23
N LEU A 15 -5.45 -1.02 -0.40
CA LEU A 15 -5.80 -0.01 0.60
C LEU A 15 -6.01 1.38 0.01
N ALA A 16 -5.39 1.67 -1.14
CA ALA A 16 -5.54 2.97 -1.79
C ALA A 16 -7.00 3.26 -2.14
N GLU A 17 -7.73 2.26 -2.64
CA GLU A 17 -9.15 2.38 -2.96
C GLU A 17 -10.05 2.20 -1.72
N VAL A 18 -9.83 1.15 -0.92
CA VAL A 18 -10.69 0.82 0.24
C VAL A 18 -10.72 1.95 1.27
N TYR A 19 -9.62 2.70 1.40
CA TYR A 19 -9.48 3.77 2.38
C TYR A 19 -9.26 5.15 1.77
N PHE A 20 -9.64 5.32 0.50
CA PHE A 20 -9.44 6.58 -0.24
C PHE A 20 -9.96 7.82 0.48
N SER A 21 -11.13 7.75 1.12
CA SER A 21 -11.71 8.93 1.79
C SER A 21 -11.04 9.32 3.10
N ARG A 22 -10.16 8.49 3.66
CA ARG A 22 -9.62 8.64 5.02
C ARG A 22 -8.12 8.43 5.16
N TYR A 23 -7.40 8.04 4.11
CA TYR A 23 -5.98 7.70 4.22
C TYR A 23 -5.09 8.87 4.64
N LYS A 24 -5.54 10.12 4.45
CA LYS A 24 -4.86 11.34 4.89
C LYS A 24 -5.10 11.68 6.36
N GLU A 25 -6.05 11.02 7.04
CA GLU A 25 -6.25 11.19 8.48
C GLU A 25 -5.01 10.67 9.23
N PRO A 26 -4.36 11.49 10.08
CA PRO A 26 -3.15 11.08 10.78
C PRO A 26 -3.34 9.77 11.56
N GLY A 27 -2.48 8.79 11.32
CA GLY A 27 -2.53 7.51 12.02
C GLY A 27 -3.51 6.50 11.44
N TYR A 28 -4.42 6.91 10.55
CA TYR A 28 -5.46 6.02 10.02
C TYR A 28 -4.84 4.91 9.17
N LEU A 29 -4.12 5.27 8.11
CA LEU A 29 -3.51 4.28 7.20
C LEU A 29 -2.52 3.37 7.95
N ALA A 30 -1.70 3.94 8.82
CA ALA A 30 -0.75 3.18 9.64
C ALA A 30 -1.45 2.13 10.50
N SER A 31 -2.56 2.48 11.18
CA SER A 31 -3.33 1.52 11.98
C SER A 31 -3.86 0.36 11.13
N LYS A 32 -4.28 0.62 9.89
CA LYS A 32 -4.79 -0.43 8.99
C LYS A 32 -3.67 -1.36 8.53
N VAL A 33 -2.50 -0.83 8.20
CA VAL A 33 -1.33 -1.66 7.86
C VAL A 33 -0.91 -2.52 9.04
N GLU A 34 -0.84 -1.95 10.25
CA GLU A 34 -0.53 -2.69 11.49
C GLU A 34 -1.48 -3.87 11.69
N HIS A 35 -2.79 -3.66 11.54
CA HIS A 35 -3.79 -4.73 11.62
C HIS A 35 -3.61 -5.81 10.54
N ILE A 36 -3.33 -5.42 9.30
CA ILE A 36 -3.13 -6.36 8.18
C ILE A 36 -1.88 -7.22 8.38
N VAL A 37 -0.79 -6.62 8.86
CA VAL A 37 0.43 -7.38 9.15
C VAL A 37 0.19 -8.36 10.29
N GLN A 38 -0.51 -7.94 11.34
CA GLN A 38 -0.87 -8.80 12.48
C GLN A 38 -1.78 -9.96 12.10
N ASP A 39 -2.74 -9.74 11.21
CA ASP A 39 -3.64 -10.77 10.70
C ASP A 39 -2.87 -11.89 9.94
N GLY A 40 -1.77 -11.53 9.28
CA GLY A 40 -0.84 -12.50 8.67
C GLY A 40 -1.40 -13.27 7.49
N PHE A 41 -2.60 -12.91 7.01
CA PHE A 41 -3.23 -13.49 5.82
C PHE A 41 -2.59 -12.96 4.54
N TYR A 42 -2.49 -11.64 4.41
CA TYR A 42 -2.03 -10.98 3.19
C TYR A 42 -0.54 -11.19 2.90
N ARG A 43 -0.19 -11.16 1.62
CA ARG A 43 1.18 -11.31 1.11
C ARG A 43 1.63 -10.09 0.32
N SER A 44 0.69 -9.27 -0.15
CA SER A 44 0.96 -8.00 -0.78
C SER A 44 -0.01 -6.92 -0.30
N ILE A 45 0.49 -5.69 -0.19
CA ILE A 45 -0.31 -4.52 0.16
C ILE A 45 -0.08 -3.44 -0.89
N GLU A 46 -1.17 -2.83 -1.32
CA GLU A 46 -1.15 -1.67 -2.20
C GLU A 46 -1.65 -0.44 -1.44
N LEU A 47 -0.80 0.56 -1.31
CA LEU A 47 -0.99 1.72 -0.45
C LEU A 47 -1.26 2.98 -1.29
N PRO A 48 -2.08 3.92 -0.77
CA PRO A 48 -2.10 5.27 -1.30
C PRO A 48 -0.79 6.00 -0.92
N PRO A 49 -0.53 7.18 -1.48
CA PRO A 49 0.61 8.01 -1.08
C PRO A 49 0.60 8.28 0.43
N ILE A 50 1.74 8.04 1.08
CA ILE A 50 1.89 8.23 2.53
C ILE A 50 2.59 9.57 2.79
N GLU A 51 1.82 10.64 2.91
CA GLU A 51 2.34 12.00 3.08
C GLU A 51 2.88 12.26 4.50
N ASN A 52 2.24 11.69 5.52
CA ASN A 52 2.61 11.91 6.92
C ASN A 52 3.89 11.12 7.29
N LYS A 53 4.88 11.82 7.84
CA LYS A 53 6.18 11.24 8.23
C LYS A 53 6.07 10.19 9.34
N GLU A 54 5.18 10.40 10.30
CA GLU A 54 5.00 9.47 11.42
C GLU A 54 4.30 8.19 10.94
N ASP A 55 3.31 8.31 10.06
CA ASP A 55 2.67 7.15 9.45
C ASP A 55 3.64 6.33 8.61
N ARG A 56 4.54 6.97 7.84
CA ARG A 56 5.62 6.26 7.13
C ARG A 56 6.47 5.41 8.08
N LYS A 57 6.90 5.98 9.21
CA LYS A 57 7.71 5.24 10.20
C LYS A 57 6.95 4.09 10.83
N ARG A 58 5.66 4.29 11.14
CA ARG A 58 4.82 3.23 11.72
C ARG A 58 4.62 2.09 10.75
N ILE A 59 4.32 2.40 9.49
CA ILE A 59 4.16 1.43 8.40
C ILE A 59 5.48 0.66 8.17
N GLU A 60 6.61 1.36 8.11
CA GLU A 60 7.94 0.74 8.02
C GLU A 60 8.17 -0.25 9.17
N LYS A 61 7.93 0.17 10.41
CA LYS A 61 8.06 -0.69 11.59
C LYS A 61 7.12 -1.89 11.56
N ALA A 62 5.88 -1.72 11.09
CA ALA A 62 4.92 -2.80 10.99
C ALA A 62 5.46 -3.95 10.12
N PHE A 63 6.09 -3.63 8.98
CA PHE A 63 6.66 -4.64 8.09
C PHE A 63 7.91 -5.34 8.65
N LEU A 64 8.56 -4.78 9.67
CA LEU A 64 9.74 -5.36 10.33
C LEU A 64 9.39 -6.31 11.49
N VAL A 65 8.10 -6.47 11.82
CA VAL A 65 7.67 -7.39 12.88
C VAL A 65 7.97 -8.84 12.48
N ASP A 66 8.53 -9.60 13.42
CA ASP A 66 8.82 -11.03 13.22
C ASP A 66 7.57 -11.79 12.79
N GLY A 67 7.71 -12.58 11.72
CA GLY A 67 6.61 -13.33 11.14
C GLY A 67 5.71 -12.53 10.20
N CYS A 68 6.03 -11.27 9.90
CA CYS A 68 5.42 -10.54 8.79
C CYS A 68 5.54 -11.34 7.50
N LYS A 69 4.41 -11.55 6.83
CA LYS A 69 4.33 -12.34 5.60
C LYS A 69 4.15 -11.47 4.35
N VAL A 70 4.07 -10.15 4.50
CA VAL A 70 3.96 -9.21 3.38
C VAL A 70 5.32 -9.12 2.71
N GLY A 71 5.42 -9.61 1.48
CA GLY A 71 6.66 -9.60 0.69
C GLY A 71 6.68 -8.54 -0.41
N ASN A 72 5.52 -7.95 -0.73
CA ASN A 72 5.40 -6.95 -1.79
C ASN A 72 4.54 -5.77 -1.34
N VAL A 73 5.08 -4.56 -1.45
CA VAL A 73 4.41 -3.30 -1.12
C VAL A 73 4.44 -2.39 -2.33
N ILE A 74 3.27 -2.00 -2.81
CA ILE A 74 3.09 -1.10 -3.95
C ILE A 74 2.51 0.20 -3.44
N VAL A 75 3.00 1.35 -3.91
CA VAL A 75 2.44 2.67 -3.60
C VAL A 75 1.86 3.27 -4.88
N TRP A 76 0.58 3.59 -4.87
CA TRP A 76 -0.13 4.14 -6.03
C TRP A 76 0.12 5.63 -6.19
N SER A 77 1.14 5.99 -6.97
CA SER A 77 1.47 7.38 -7.31
C SER A 77 0.46 8.04 -8.25
N GLY A 78 -0.43 7.29 -8.90
CA GLY A 78 -1.50 7.85 -9.73
C GLY A 78 -2.44 8.79 -8.97
N LEU A 79 -2.73 8.47 -7.70
CA LEU A 79 -3.50 9.35 -6.82
C LEU A 79 -2.75 10.66 -6.55
N TYR A 80 -1.45 10.57 -6.31
CA TYR A 80 -0.60 11.74 -6.11
C TYR A 80 -0.56 12.62 -7.36
N ALA A 81 -0.42 12.00 -8.54
CA ALA A 81 -0.36 12.68 -9.81
C ALA A 81 -1.64 13.46 -10.10
N ASP A 82 -2.81 12.84 -9.91
CA ASP A 82 -4.11 13.49 -10.10
C ASP A 82 -4.27 14.72 -9.17
N GLU A 83 -3.97 14.57 -7.88
CA GLU A 83 -4.07 15.66 -6.90
C GLU A 83 -3.13 16.84 -7.18
N HIS A 84 -2.00 16.60 -7.85
CA HIS A 84 -0.98 17.60 -8.15
C HIS A 84 -1.03 18.09 -9.60
N GLY A 85 -2.04 17.67 -10.38
CA GLY A 85 -2.18 18.03 -11.78
C GLY A 85 -1.01 17.55 -12.65
N LEU A 86 -0.34 16.46 -12.25
CA LEU A 86 0.73 15.85 -13.02
C LEU A 86 0.14 14.97 -14.11
N ASP A 87 0.32 15.36 -15.37
CA ASP A 87 -0.09 14.54 -16.50
C ASP A 87 0.99 13.51 -16.81
N ILE A 88 0.89 12.34 -16.18
CA ILE A 88 1.82 11.22 -16.39
C ILE A 88 1.75 10.65 -17.82
N ASN A 89 0.69 10.95 -18.55
CA ASN A 89 0.48 10.56 -19.93
C ASN A 89 0.93 11.64 -20.93
N ALA A 90 1.36 12.81 -20.45
CA ALA A 90 1.88 13.86 -21.30
C ALA A 90 3.10 13.36 -22.06
N THR A 91 3.07 13.51 -23.38
CA THR A 91 4.20 13.23 -24.26
C THR A 91 5.12 14.43 -24.43
N ASP A 92 4.70 15.61 -23.96
CA ASP A 92 5.52 16.84 -23.92
C ASP A 92 6.26 16.90 -22.58
N GLU A 93 7.60 16.88 -22.64
CA GLU A 93 8.48 16.91 -21.47
C GLU A 93 8.31 18.17 -20.60
N LYS A 94 7.71 19.24 -21.12
CA LYS A 94 7.45 20.47 -20.35
C LYS A 94 6.22 20.38 -19.45
N VAL A 95 5.38 19.36 -19.64
CA VAL A 95 4.09 19.16 -18.96
C VAL A 95 4.14 17.94 -18.02
N ARG A 96 5.18 17.12 -18.14
CA ARG A 96 5.46 15.94 -17.31
C ARG A 96 6.12 16.31 -15.99
#